data_AF-A0A662BHJ7-F1
#
_entry.id   AF-A0A662BHJ7-F1
#
_cell.length_a   1.000
_cell.length_b   1.000
_cell.length_c   1.000
_cell.angle_alpha   90.00
_cell.angle_beta   90.00
_cell.angle_gamma   90.00
#
_symmetry.space_group_name_H-M   'P 1'
#
loop_
_entity.id
_entity.type
_entity.pdbx_description
1 polymer ?
#
loop_
_entity_poly.entity_id
_entity_poly.type
_entity_poly.pdbx_seq_one_letter_code
_entity_poly.pdbx_strand_id
1 'polypeptide(L)'
;MVSGEEGFTMSALLLFGKPETISSAIPHYKVDALLRVEDLDRYDDRENIRCNLIEAYDKLMDFVAKHLPDKFYLQGDQRISLREKIFREIVANILIHREYTNAYPTTFIIYKNKVESKNANKPHTWGKLKPGNFEPFPKNPHIA
;
A
#
# COMPACT_ATOMS: atom_id res chain seq x y z
N MET A 1 12.65 33.49 6.19
CA MET A 1 13.30 33.01 7.42
C MET A 1 12.90 31.57 7.61
N VAL A 2 13.87 30.66 7.69
CA VAL A 2 13.65 29.30 8.20
C VAL A 2 13.64 29.44 9.72
N SER A 3 12.64 28.90 10.42
CA SER A 3 12.42 29.17 11.86
C SER A 3 13.53 28.67 12.79
N GLY A 4 14.52 27.92 12.27
CA GLY A 4 15.58 27.30 13.08
C GLY A 4 15.09 26.16 13.98
N GLU A 5 13.81 25.79 13.87
CA GLU A 5 13.20 24.72 14.64
C GLU A 5 13.45 23.37 13.97
N GLU A 6 14.02 22.42 14.74
CA GLU A 6 14.23 21.05 14.32
C GLU A 6 13.05 20.18 14.72
N GLY A 7 12.66 19.25 13.85
CA GLY A 7 11.55 18.34 14.11
C GLY A 7 11.54 17.15 13.15
N PHE A 8 10.77 16.13 13.52
CA PHE A 8 10.59 14.96 12.66
C PHE A 8 9.75 15.32 11.43
N THR A 9 10.16 14.79 10.28
CA THR A 9 9.41 14.93 9.04
C THR A 9 8.15 14.09 9.06
N MET A 10 7.19 14.40 8.18
CA MET A 10 6.02 13.55 7.94
C MET A 10 6.43 12.11 7.56
N SER A 11 7.51 11.95 6.81
CA SER A 11 8.06 10.63 6.45
C SER A 11 8.55 9.86 7.68
N ALA A 12 9.27 10.52 8.59
CA ALA A 12 9.72 9.90 9.83
C ALA A 12 8.52 9.46 10.70
N LEU A 13 7.48 10.30 10.76
CA LEU A 13 6.23 9.94 11.43
C LEU A 13 5.52 8.75 10.78
N LEU A 14 5.43 8.72 9.44
CA LEU A 14 4.76 7.64 8.72
C LEU A 14 5.52 6.32 8.78
N LEU A 15 6.85 6.34 8.74
CA LEU A 15 7.69 5.13 8.76
C LEU A 15 7.87 4.54 10.16
N PHE A 16 7.95 5.39 11.20
CA PHE A 16 8.35 4.95 12.55
C PHE A 16 7.44 5.45 13.66
N GLY A 17 6.43 6.25 13.35
CA GLY A 17 5.50 6.80 14.33
C GLY A 17 4.65 5.73 15.00
N LYS A 18 4.27 6.00 16.24
CA LYS A 18 3.26 5.19 16.95
C LYS A 18 1.88 5.44 16.34
N PRO A 19 0.96 4.46 16.36
CA PRO A 19 -0.39 4.61 15.82
C PRO A 19 -1.13 5.84 16.35
N GLU A 20 -0.99 6.17 17.64
CA GLU A 20 -1.66 7.32 18.26
C GLU A 20 -1.11 8.64 17.73
N THR A 21 0.20 8.73 17.53
CA THR A 21 0.85 9.92 16.97
C THR A 21 0.47 10.12 15.50
N ILE A 22 0.46 9.03 14.71
CA ILE A 22 0.02 9.07 13.32
C ILE A 22 -1.45 9.48 13.25
N SER A 23 -2.32 8.90 14.08
CA SER A 23 -3.75 9.24 14.09
C SER A 23 -4.00 10.68 14.55
N SER A 24 -3.15 11.24 15.41
CA SER A 24 -3.24 12.63 15.85
C SER A 24 -2.89 13.60 14.72
N ALA A 25 -1.81 13.31 13.98
CA ALA A 25 -1.34 14.18 12.90
C ALA A 25 -2.08 13.97 11.56
N ILE A 26 -2.51 12.74 11.27
CA ILE A 26 -3.12 12.30 10.02
C ILE A 26 -4.35 11.43 10.32
N PRO A 27 -5.44 11.98 10.87
CA PRO A 27 -6.59 11.21 11.36
C PRO A 27 -7.31 10.38 10.27
N HIS A 28 -7.18 10.80 9.01
CA HIS A 28 -7.73 10.10 7.84
C HIS A 28 -6.82 8.99 7.30
N TYR A 29 -5.59 8.84 7.82
CA TYR A 29 -4.73 7.75 7.43
C TYR A 29 -5.32 6.41 7.89
N LYS A 30 -5.64 5.59 6.91
CA LYS A 30 -6.01 4.18 7.06
C LYS A 30 -5.80 3.45 5.75
N VAL A 31 -5.58 2.14 5.84
CA VAL A 31 -5.68 1.20 4.73
C VAL A 31 -6.71 0.14 5.10
N ASP A 32 -7.73 -0.03 4.25
CA ASP A 32 -8.76 -1.05 4.43
C ASP A 32 -8.42 -2.23 3.49
N ALA A 33 -7.96 -3.35 4.07
CA ALA A 33 -7.78 -4.60 3.34
C ALA A 33 -9.05 -5.46 3.47
N LEU A 34 -9.59 -5.93 2.35
CA LEU A 34 -10.89 -6.62 2.31
C LEU A 34 -10.82 -7.89 1.48
N LEU A 35 -11.47 -8.95 1.94
CA LEU A 35 -11.81 -10.13 1.14
C LEU A 35 -13.29 -10.03 0.74
N ARG A 36 -13.58 -10.17 -0.55
CA ARG A 36 -14.94 -10.13 -1.14
C ARG A 36 -15.07 -11.20 -2.21
N VAL A 37 -15.18 -12.44 -1.76
CA VAL A 37 -15.37 -13.66 -2.56
C VAL A 37 -16.83 -14.10 -2.52
N GLU A 38 -17.44 -14.21 -1.34
CA GLU A 38 -18.84 -14.62 -1.19
C GLU A 38 -19.76 -13.40 -0.97
N ASP A 39 -19.47 -12.56 0.03
CA ASP A 39 -20.20 -11.31 0.26
C ASP A 39 -19.50 -10.12 -0.42
N LEU A 40 -20.04 -9.70 -1.57
CA LEU A 40 -19.49 -8.59 -2.37
C LEU A 40 -19.88 -7.21 -1.83
N ASP A 41 -20.96 -7.11 -1.06
CA ASP A 41 -21.48 -5.85 -0.51
C ASP A 41 -20.75 -5.49 0.79
N ARG A 42 -20.52 -6.49 1.65
CA ARG A 42 -19.80 -6.35 2.91
C ARG A 42 -18.34 -6.78 2.73
N TYR A 43 -18.00 -7.96 3.23
CA TYR A 43 -16.69 -8.59 3.15
C TYR A 43 -16.76 -9.93 3.88
N ASP A 44 -15.97 -10.90 3.44
CA ASP A 44 -15.75 -12.16 4.14
C ASP A 44 -14.67 -12.00 5.23
N ASP A 45 -13.72 -11.08 5.02
CA ASP A 45 -12.67 -10.72 5.96
C ASP A 45 -12.24 -9.27 5.77
N ARG A 46 -11.78 -8.62 6.84
CA ARG A 46 -11.31 -7.24 6.84
C ARG A 46 -10.20 -7.02 7.85
N GLU A 47 -9.11 -6.42 7.39
CA GLU A 47 -8.08 -5.83 8.25
C GLU A 47 -8.13 -4.30 8.10
N ASN A 48 -8.32 -3.58 9.22
CA ASN A 48 -8.25 -2.12 9.27
C ASN A 48 -6.88 -1.67 9.80
N ILE A 49 -6.05 -1.12 8.92
CA ILE A 49 -4.64 -0.82 9.21
C ILE A 49 -4.47 0.69 9.45
N ARG A 50 -3.92 1.06 10.61
CA ARG A 50 -3.71 2.45 11.06
C ARG A 50 -2.36 2.67 11.74
N CYS A 51 -1.40 1.79 11.48
CA CYS A 51 -0.03 1.85 12.01
C CYS A 51 0.96 2.43 10.98
N ASN A 52 2.24 2.53 11.37
CA ASN A 52 3.30 3.00 10.46
C ASN A 52 3.40 2.12 9.20
N LEU A 53 4.08 2.64 8.17
CA LEU A 53 4.13 2.01 6.85
C LEU A 53 4.86 0.67 6.83
N ILE A 54 5.80 0.44 7.75
CA ILE A 54 6.53 -0.82 7.85
C ILE A 54 5.58 -1.91 8.35
N GLU A 55 4.89 -1.65 9.45
CA GLU A 55 3.89 -2.59 9.99
C GLU A 55 2.69 -2.76 9.03
N ALA A 56 2.30 -1.70 8.32
CA ALA A 56 1.24 -1.76 7.34
C ALA A 56 1.62 -2.66 6.15
N TYR A 57 2.88 -2.62 5.72
CA TYR A 57 3.41 -3.50 4.68
C TYR A 57 3.30 -4.97 5.12
N ASP A 58 3.79 -5.30 6.32
CA ASP A 58 3.75 -6.67 6.84
C ASP A 58 2.31 -7.18 6.97
N LYS A 59 1.41 -6.38 7.55
CA LYS A 59 -0.01 -6.72 7.66
C LYS A 59 -0.70 -6.97 6.32
N LEU A 60 -0.36 -6.20 5.28
CA LEU A 60 -0.90 -6.40 3.94
C LEU A 60 -0.34 -7.66 3.27
N MET A 61 0.95 -7.94 3.45
CA MET A 61 1.57 -9.16 2.96
C MET A 61 1.00 -10.41 3.66
N ASP A 62 0.75 -10.34 4.97
CA ASP A 62 0.07 -11.39 5.73
C ASP A 62 -1.36 -11.61 5.23
N PHE A 63 -2.10 -10.52 4.95
CA PHE A 63 -3.44 -10.60 4.36
C PHE A 63 -3.43 -11.28 2.99
N VAL A 64 -2.43 -10.96 2.15
CA VAL A 64 -2.20 -11.63 0.86
C VAL A 64 -1.89 -13.11 1.05
N ALA A 65 -0.98 -13.46 1.96
CA ALA A 65 -0.59 -14.84 2.21
C ALA A 65 -1.76 -15.68 2.76
N LYS A 66 -2.61 -15.07 3.59
CA LYS A 66 -3.82 -15.69 4.16
C LYS A 66 -4.87 -16.03 3.10
N HIS A 67 -5.03 -15.19 2.08
CA HIS A 67 -6.17 -15.27 1.17
C HIS A 67 -5.84 -15.67 -0.28
N LEU A 68 -4.57 -15.62 -0.68
CA LEU A 68 -4.15 -16.00 -2.03
C LEU A 68 -3.20 -17.21 -2.00
N PRO A 69 -3.42 -18.21 -2.87
CA PRO A 69 -2.56 -19.39 -2.91
C PRO A 69 -1.16 -19.05 -3.46
N ASP A 70 -0.13 -19.70 -2.91
CA ASP A 70 1.21 -19.68 -3.49
C ASP A 70 1.39 -20.83 -4.47
N LYS A 71 1.12 -20.58 -5.76
CA LYS A 71 1.29 -21.61 -6.78
C LYS A 71 2.77 -21.88 -7.02
N PHE A 72 3.13 -23.15 -7.11
CA PHE A 72 4.49 -23.56 -7.47
C PHE A 72 4.87 -22.99 -8.84
N TYR A 73 6.02 -22.32 -8.90
CA TYR A 73 6.56 -21.76 -10.13
C TYR A 73 8.09 -21.79 -10.10
N LEU A 74 8.69 -22.14 -11.24
CA LEU A 74 10.14 -22.13 -11.45
C LEU A 74 10.52 -21.00 -12.41
N GLN A 75 11.52 -20.21 -12.03
CA GLN A 75 12.21 -19.29 -12.91
C GLN A 75 13.59 -19.86 -13.22
N GLY A 76 13.72 -20.51 -14.38
CA GLY A 76 14.86 -21.38 -14.66
C GLY A 76 14.79 -22.63 -13.78
N ASP A 77 15.81 -22.82 -12.95
CA ASP A 77 15.95 -23.92 -11.98
C ASP A 77 15.53 -23.52 -10.55
N GLN A 78 15.27 -22.23 -10.30
CA GLN A 78 14.91 -21.75 -8.95
C GLN A 78 13.39 -21.67 -8.76
N ARG A 79 12.91 -22.26 -7.66
CA ARG A 79 11.55 -22.04 -7.19
C ARG A 79 11.41 -20.63 -6.63
N ILE A 80 10.39 -19.92 -7.11
CA ILE A 80 10.04 -18.59 -6.61
C ILE A 80 8.55 -18.53 -6.29
N SER A 81 8.18 -17.71 -5.32
CA SER A 81 6.78 -17.33 -5.13
C SER A 81 6.44 -16.16 -6.04
N LEU A 82 5.59 -16.41 -7.04
CA LEU A 82 5.04 -15.34 -7.87
C LEU A 82 4.14 -14.41 -7.05
N ARG A 83 3.39 -14.96 -6.10
CA ARG A 83 2.54 -14.19 -5.20
C ARG A 83 3.37 -13.17 -4.44
N GLU A 84 4.42 -13.60 -3.74
CA GLU A 84 5.27 -12.68 -2.97
C GLU A 84 5.91 -11.61 -3.86
N LYS A 85 6.47 -12.00 -5.02
CA LYS A 85 7.11 -11.02 -5.93
C LYS A 85 6.13 -9.97 -6.44
N ILE A 86 4.93 -10.36 -6.85
CA ILE A 86 3.91 -9.46 -7.39
C ILE A 86 3.39 -8.54 -6.28
N PHE A 87 3.02 -9.11 -5.13
CA PHE A 87 2.36 -8.33 -4.09
C PHE A 87 3.32 -7.46 -3.30
N ARG A 88 4.61 -7.83 -3.16
CA ARG A 88 5.63 -6.92 -2.63
C ARG A 88 5.65 -5.60 -3.39
N GLU A 89 5.59 -5.66 -4.72
CA GLU A 89 5.60 -4.47 -5.58
C GLU A 89 4.28 -3.69 -5.47
N ILE A 90 3.14 -4.37 -5.50
CA ILE A 90 1.83 -3.72 -5.38
C ILE A 90 1.69 -3.04 -4.01
N VAL A 91 2.02 -3.73 -2.92
CA VAL A 91 1.90 -3.24 -1.54
C VAL A 91 2.85 -2.06 -1.31
N ALA A 92 4.12 -2.18 -1.72
CA ALA A 92 5.08 -1.07 -1.63
C ALA A 92 4.56 0.16 -2.40
N ASN A 93 4.07 -0.04 -3.64
CA ASN A 93 3.58 1.07 -4.45
C ASN A 93 2.37 1.78 -3.85
N ILE A 94 1.39 1.04 -3.30
CA ILE A 94 0.18 1.67 -2.74
C ILE A 94 0.48 2.48 -1.48
N LEU A 95 1.49 2.08 -0.70
CA LEU A 95 1.92 2.79 0.51
C LEU A 95 2.79 4.00 0.11
N ILE A 96 3.90 3.78 -0.59
CA ILE A 96 4.89 4.83 -0.89
C ILE A 96 4.31 5.94 -1.76
N HIS A 97 3.48 5.62 -2.74
CA HIS A 97 2.95 6.60 -3.70
C HIS A 97 1.59 7.19 -3.31
N ARG A 98 1.07 6.89 -2.11
CA ARG A 98 -0.14 7.52 -1.59
C ARG A 98 0.09 9.00 -1.34
N GLU A 99 -0.92 9.81 -1.64
CA GLU A 99 -1.00 11.20 -1.20
C GLU A 99 -1.57 11.28 0.23
N TYR A 100 -0.70 11.35 1.24
CA TYR A 100 -1.08 11.31 2.66
C TYR A 100 -1.79 12.56 3.18
N THR A 101 -1.77 13.65 2.43
CA THR A 101 -2.55 14.87 2.71
C THR A 101 -4.02 14.73 2.28
N ASN A 102 -4.38 13.68 1.53
CA ASN A 102 -5.72 13.46 1.02
C ASN A 102 -6.49 12.45 1.88
N ALA A 103 -7.72 12.82 2.27
CA ALA A 103 -8.60 12.01 3.12
C ALA A 103 -9.22 10.79 2.41
N TYR A 104 -9.07 10.67 1.08
CA TYR A 104 -9.57 9.51 0.36
C TYR A 104 -8.89 8.21 0.88
N PRO A 105 -9.68 7.21 1.29
CA PRO A 105 -9.14 6.01 1.91
C PRO A 105 -8.39 5.14 0.90
N THR A 106 -7.33 4.48 1.35
CA THR A 106 -6.70 3.42 0.57
C THR A 106 -7.46 2.12 0.79
N THR A 107 -7.79 1.41 -0.28
CA THR A 107 -8.42 0.09 -0.23
C THR A 107 -7.58 -0.95 -0.97
N PHE A 108 -7.43 -2.14 -0.39
CA PHE A 108 -6.81 -3.31 -1.02
C PHE A 108 -7.82 -4.47 -0.95
N ILE A 109 -8.44 -4.82 -2.06
CA ILE A 109 -9.59 -5.75 -2.09
C ILE A 109 -9.25 -6.97 -2.91
N ILE A 110 -9.32 -8.14 -2.28
CA ILE A 110 -9.19 -9.44 -2.93
C ILE A 110 -10.60 -9.93 -3.27
N TYR A 111 -10.87 -10.09 -4.56
CA TYR A 111 -12.07 -10.74 -5.08
C TYR A 111 -11.75 -12.15 -5.56
N LYS A 112 -12.78 -12.92 -5.90
CA LYS A 112 -12.64 -14.28 -6.43
C LYS A 112 -11.71 -14.39 -7.65
N ASN A 113 -11.70 -13.37 -8.53
CA ASN A 113 -11.01 -13.41 -9.82
C ASN A 113 -10.06 -12.23 -10.07
N LYS A 114 -9.91 -11.32 -9.10
CA LYS A 114 -9.05 -10.14 -9.24
C LYS A 114 -8.61 -9.61 -7.89
N VAL A 115 -7.54 -8.83 -7.88
CA VAL A 115 -7.21 -7.94 -6.77
C VAL A 115 -7.33 -6.50 -7.27
N GLU A 116 -7.91 -5.65 -6.46
CA GLU A 116 -8.08 -4.23 -6.74
C GLU A 116 -7.42 -3.41 -5.64
N SER A 117 -6.54 -2.49 -6.02
CA SER A 117 -5.97 -1.50 -5.12
C SER A 117 -6.37 -0.09 -5.57
N LYS A 118 -6.75 0.74 -4.62
CA LYS A 118 -7.11 2.14 -4.83
C LYS A 118 -6.46 2.97 -3.74
N ASN A 119 -5.82 4.07 -4.12
CA ASN A 119 -5.28 5.06 -3.20
C ASN A 119 -5.55 6.47 -3.72
N ALA A 120 -5.50 7.44 -2.81
CA ALA A 120 -5.53 8.85 -3.19
C ALA A 120 -4.30 9.16 -4.04
N ASN A 121 -4.53 9.70 -5.24
CA ASN A 121 -3.49 9.89 -6.22
C ASN A 121 -3.77 11.10 -7.13
N LYS A 122 -2.88 12.11 -7.13
CA LYS A 122 -2.82 13.13 -8.19
C LYS A 122 -1.84 12.73 -9.29
N PRO A 123 -2.27 12.15 -10.43
CA PRO A 123 -1.35 11.59 -11.42
C PRO A 123 -0.42 12.67 -12.02
N HIS A 124 0.84 12.30 -12.23
CA HIS A 124 1.80 13.18 -12.93
C HIS A 124 1.52 13.19 -14.43
N THR A 125 1.18 12.03 -14.98
CA THR A 125 0.85 11.82 -16.40
C THR A 125 -0.50 11.13 -16.53
N TRP A 126 -1.27 11.55 -17.54
CA TRP A 126 -2.57 10.97 -17.87
C TRP A 126 -2.43 10.02 -19.06
N GLY A 127 -3.08 8.85 -19.02
CA GLY A 127 -3.13 7.92 -20.14
C GLY A 127 -2.98 6.45 -19.73
N LYS A 128 -2.96 5.56 -20.74
CA LYS A 128 -2.68 4.13 -20.55
C LYS A 128 -1.19 3.91 -20.36
N LEU A 129 -0.82 3.18 -19.32
CA LEU A 129 0.56 2.71 -19.13
C LEU A 129 0.89 1.69 -20.23
N LYS A 130 1.97 1.94 -20.97
CA LYS A 130 2.52 1.00 -21.96
C LYS A 130 3.87 0.50 -21.44
N PRO A 131 4.12 -0.83 -21.44
CA PRO A 131 5.43 -1.36 -21.10
C PRO A 131 6.54 -0.69 -21.92
N GLY A 132 7.64 -0.28 -21.27
CA GLY A 132 8.78 0.38 -21.90
C GLY A 132 8.67 1.91 -22.05
N ASN A 133 7.49 2.50 -21.84
CA ASN A 133 7.25 3.95 -22.00
C ASN A 133 6.85 4.64 -20.69
N PHE A 134 7.24 4.09 -19.55
CA PHE A 134 6.93 4.65 -18.24
C PHE A 134 8.21 4.94 -17.47
N GLU A 135 8.38 6.20 -17.07
CA GLU A 135 9.44 6.64 -16.17
C GLU A 135 8.86 6.79 -14.75
N PRO A 136 9.51 6.22 -13.72
CA PRO A 136 9.04 6.34 -12.34
C PRO A 136 9.18 7.78 -11.83
N PHE A 137 8.13 8.29 -11.18
CA PHE A 137 8.13 9.61 -10.53
C PHE A 137 7.82 9.46 -9.03
N PRO A 138 8.79 9.69 -8.12
CA PRO A 138 8.59 9.55 -6.69
C PRO A 138 7.78 10.72 -6.13
N LYS A 139 6.61 10.43 -5.56
CA LYS A 139 5.72 11.46 -4.99
C LYS A 139 6.09 11.88 -3.59
N ASN A 140 6.60 10.92 -2.83
CA ASN A 140 7.11 11.13 -1.49
C ASN A 140 8.60 10.74 -1.52
N PRO A 141 9.49 11.60 -2.05
CA PRO A 141 10.90 11.24 -2.25
C PRO A 141 11.66 10.97 -0.95
N HIS A 142 11.14 11.40 0.20
CA HIS A 142 11.67 11.07 1.52
C HIS A 142 11.13 9.75 2.09
N ILE A 143 10.24 9.07 1.36
CA ILE A 143 9.71 7.72 1.66
C ILE A 143 10.17 6.71 0.60
N ALA A 144 10.25 7.15 -0.67
CA ALA A 144 10.58 6.34 -1.85
C ALA A 144 12.06 6.00 -1.99
#